data_AF-A0A835YRR2-F1
#
_entry.id   AF-A0A835YRR2-F1
#
_cell.length_a   1.000
_cell.length_b   1.000
_cell.length_c   1.000
_cell.angle_alpha   90.00
_cell.angle_beta   90.00
_cell.angle_gamma   90.00
#
_symmetry.space_group_name_H-M   'P 1'
#
loop_
_entity.id
_entity.type
_entity.pdbx_description
1 polymer ?
#
loop_
_entity_poly.entity_id
_entity_poly.type
_entity_poly.pdbx_seq_one_letter_code
_entity_poly.pdbx_strand_id
1 'polypeptide(L)' 'IQMIQGSSIASDVIAQVRDVAARYRRVMVCLDSNHTHDHVLAELEAYAPMVSLDSYCIVFDT' A
#
# COMPACT_ATOMS: atom_id res chain seq x y z
N ILE A 1 -10.60 -2.88 12.40
CA ILE A 1 -9.27 -2.93 11.75
C ILE A 1 -9.06 -4.38 11.31
N GLN A 2 -8.70 -4.60 10.05
CA GLN A 2 -8.36 -5.93 9.53
C GLN A 2 -6.83 -6.00 9.42
N MET A 3 -6.23 -7.06 9.98
CA MET A 3 -4.79 -7.29 9.89
C MET A 3 -4.53 -8.29 8.76
N ILE A 4 -3.66 -7.93 7.82
CA ILE A 4 -3.08 -8.82 6.81
C ILE A 4 -1.60 -8.91 7.16
N GLN A 5 -1.06 -10.12 7.27
CA GLN A 5 0.33 -10.35 7.67
C GLN A 5 1.13 -10.93 6.50
N GLY A 6 2.34 -10.42 6.32
CA GLY A 6 3.25 -10.81 5.26
C GLY A 6 4.11 -9.62 4.83
N SER A 7 4.96 -9.81 3.82
CA SER A 7 5.71 -8.71 3.23
C SER A 7 4.76 -7.79 2.45
N SER A 8 4.88 -6.48 2.64
CA SER A 8 4.06 -5.49 1.93
C SER A 8 4.24 -5.51 0.42
N ILE A 9 5.36 -6.03 -0.07
CA ILE A 9 5.64 -6.18 -1.52
C ILE A 9 5.34 -7.60 -2.03
N ALA A 10 4.84 -8.51 -1.18
CA ALA A 10 4.47 -9.83 -1.61
C ALA A 10 3.16 -9.78 -2.43
N SER A 11 3.14 -10.49 -3.56
CA SER A 11 2.03 -10.44 -4.52
C SER A 11 0.69 -10.89 -3.91
N ASP A 12 0.70 -11.86 -3.01
CA ASP A 12 -0.46 -12.36 -2.28
C ASP A 12 -1.01 -11.35 -1.26
N VAL A 13 -0.12 -10.60 -0.59
CA VAL A 13 -0.50 -9.51 0.32
C VAL A 13 -1.09 -8.34 -0.47
N ILE A 14 -0.44 -7.93 -1.56
CA ILE A 14 -0.93 -6.84 -2.43
C ILE A 14 -2.32 -7.19 -3.01
N ALA A 15 -2.53 -8.43 -3.44
CA ALA A 15 -3.82 -8.90 -3.94
C ALA A 15 -4.91 -8.81 -2.86
N GLN A 16 -4.62 -9.27 -1.64
CA GLN A 16 -5.56 -9.17 -0.53
C GLN A 16 -5.92 -7.72 -0.20
N VAL A 17 -4.93 -6.81 -0.15
CA VAL A 17 -5.17 -5.39 0.10
C VAL A 17 -6.01 -4.78 -1.02
N ARG A 18 -5.72 -5.12 -2.28
CA ARG A 18 -6.48 -4.64 -3.44
C ARG A 18 -7.94 -5.07 -3.38
N ASP A 19 -8.21 -6.34 -3.05
CA ASP A 19 -9.57 -6.88 -2.95
C ASP A 19 -10.38 -6.21 -1.84
N VAL A 20 -9.71 -5.87 -0.73
CA VAL A 20 -10.33 -5.11 0.36
C VAL A 20 -10.58 -3.67 -0.10
N ALA A 21 -9.56 -3.00 -0.64
CA ALA A 21 -9.62 -1.59 -1.08
C ALA A 21 -10.68 -1.35 -2.16
N ALA A 22 -10.88 -2.30 -3.08
CA ALA A 22 -11.87 -2.23 -4.16
C ALA A 22 -13.32 -2.08 -3.67
N ARG A 23 -13.60 -2.43 -2.41
CA ARG A 23 -14.94 -2.30 -1.80
C ARG A 23 -15.22 -0.88 -1.27
N TYR A 24 -14.22 0.01 -1.32
CA TYR A 24 -14.30 1.36 -0.79
C TYR A 24 -14.18 2.40 -1.90
N ARG A 25 -14.92 3.49 -1.75
CA ARG A 25 -14.88 4.62 -2.69
C ARG A 25 -13.69 5.56 -2.46
N ARG A 26 -13.15 5.60 -1.24
CA ARG A 26 -12.05 6.50 -0.84
C ARG A 26 -10.99 5.71 -0.10
N VAL A 27 -9.78 5.74 -0.64
CA VAL A 27 -8.62 4.99 -0.17
C VAL A 27 -7.44 5.94 -0.01
N MET A 28 -6.87 5.96 1.18
CA MET A 28 -5.63 6.64 1.53
C MET A 28 -4.63 5.57 1.97
N VAL A 29 -3.36 5.71 1.59
CA VAL A 29 -2.30 4.73 1.88
C VAL A 29 -1.22 5.40 2.72
N CYS A 30 -0.79 4.72 3.78
CA CYS A 30 0.38 5.07 4.58
C CYS A 30 1.36 3.90 4.55
N LEU A 31 2.58 4.14 4.10
CA LEU A 31 3.67 3.16 4.01
C LEU A 31 4.75 3.53 5.02
N ASP A 32 5.06 2.62 5.94
CA ASP A 32 6.04 2.78 7.02
C ASP A 32 6.76 1.44 7.28
N SER A 33 7.06 0.70 6.20
CA SER A 33 7.63 -0.64 6.31
C SER A 33 9.16 -0.61 6.30
N ASN A 34 9.81 -1.00 5.19
CA ASN A 34 11.27 -1.03 5.09
C ASN A 34 11.77 0.23 4.40
N HIS A 35 12.79 0.85 4.98
CA HIS A 35 13.38 2.11 4.53
C HIS A 35 14.55 1.92 3.55
N THR A 36 14.43 0.95 2.64
CA THR A 36 15.40 0.79 1.54
C THR A 36 14.76 1.27 0.26
N HIS A 37 15.49 2.04 -0.54
CA HIS A 37 15.02 2.61 -1.80
C HIS A 37 14.22 1.60 -2.66
N ASP A 38 14.78 0.40 -2.90
CA ASP A 38 14.16 -0.60 -3.76
C ASP A 38 12.84 -1.15 -3.18
N HIS A 39 12.78 -1.29 -1.87
CA HIS A 39 11.55 -1.73 -1.18
C HIS A 39 10.48 -0.64 -1.24
N VAL A 40 10.85 0.61 -0.95
CA VAL A 40 9.92 1.75 -0.99
C VAL A 40 9.39 1.97 -2.41
N LEU A 41 10.23 1.86 -3.43
CA LEU A 41 9.82 1.94 -4.82
C LEU A 41 8.79 0.85 -5.16
N ALA A 42 9.06 -0.40 -4.76
CA ALA A 42 8.14 -1.51 -4.98
C ALA A 42 6.79 -1.32 -4.26
N GLU A 43 6.79 -0.76 -3.04
CA GLU A 43 5.53 -0.41 -2.35
C GLU A 43 4.76 0.69 -3.07
N LEU A 44 5.45 1.75 -3.51
CA LEU A 44 4.82 2.84 -4.25
C LEU A 44 4.18 2.34 -5.55
N GLU A 45 4.90 1.53 -6.33
CA GLU A 45 4.37 0.93 -7.56
C GLU A 45 3.13 0.06 -7.29
N ALA A 46 3.11 -0.68 -6.17
CA ALA A 46 2.01 -1.55 -5.80
C ALA A 46 0.77 -0.79 -5.31
N TYR A 47 0.96 0.17 -4.41
CA TYR A 47 -0.15 0.77 -3.64
C TYR A 47 -0.58 2.14 -4.13
N ALA A 48 0.30 2.95 -4.74
CA ALA A 48 -0.09 4.27 -5.25
C ALA A 48 -1.27 4.21 -6.26
N PRO A 49 -1.35 3.23 -7.17
CA PRO A 49 -2.50 3.10 -8.08
C PRO A 49 -3.84 2.80 -7.39
N MET A 50 -3.82 2.38 -6.12
CA MET A 50 -5.03 2.09 -5.34
C MET A 50 -5.58 3.33 -4.62
N VAL A 51 -4.79 4.42 -4.54
CA VAL A 51 -5.20 5.65 -3.88
C VAL A 51 -6.26 6.35 -4.70
N SER A 52 -7.32 6.78 -4.02
CA SER A 52 -8.41 7.50 -4.68
C SER A 52 -8.02 8.93 -4.98
N LEU A 53 -8.66 9.53 -6.00
CA LEU A 53 -8.56 10.97 -6.23
C LEU A 53 -8.86 11.76 -4.95
N ASP A 54 -8.16 12.88 -4.78
CA ASP A 54 -8.19 13.75 -3.59
C ASP A 54 -7.74 13.06 -2.28
N SER A 55 -7.01 11.94 -2.37
CA SER A 55 -6.39 11.25 -1.24
C SER A 55 -4.86 11.21 -1.41
N TYR A 56 -4.15 10.73 -0.39
CA TYR A 56 -2.69 10.71 -0.37
C TYR A 56 -2.14 9.29 -0.30
N CYS A 57 -1.00 9.09 -0.97
CA CYS A 57 -0.06 8.02 -0.67
C CYS A 57 1.08 8.67 0.13
N ILE A 58 1.19 8.36 1.42
CA ILE A 58 2.22 8.91 2.29
C ILE A 58 3.23 7.82 2.59
N VAL A 59 4.51 8.11 2.34
CA VAL A 59 5.62 7.24 2.70
C VAL A 59 6.39 7.89 3.82
N PHE A 60 6.65 7.13 4.87
CA PHE A 60 7.55 7.47 5.95
C PHE A 60 8.88 6.75 5.69
N ASP A 61 9.83 7.45 5.07
CA ASP A 61 11.16 6.92 4.73
C ASP A 61 12.27 7.69 5.46
N THR A 62 13.48 7.11 5.57
CA THR A 62 14.68 7.72 6.18
C THR A 62 15.79 7.93 5.16
#